data_AF-A0AA36D372-F1
#
_entry.id   AF-A0AA36D372-F1
#
_cell.length_a   1.000
_cell.length_b   1.000
_cell.length_c   1.000
_cell.angle_alpha   90.00
_cell.angle_beta   90.00
_cell.angle_gamma   90.00
#
_symmetry.space_group_name_H-M   'P 1'
#
loop_
_entity.id
_entity.type
_entity.pdbx_description
1 polymer ?
#
loop_
_entity_poly.entity_id
_entity_poly.type
_entity_poly.pdbx_seq_one_letter_code
_entity_poly.pdbx_strand_id
1 'polypeptide(L)'
;MHHRCSAPAPQSACPPPPQPSCGCGGRKKRSLDLPHFTELSATSADELCNSPRLKALLQENMSDDLNTAKTSLASAAEGLNEKFVIVCSAAPVSFATAQQMEFCSARRGDVFCDIFSD
;
A
#
# COMPACT_ATOMS: atom_id res chain seq x y z
N MET A 1 -43.94 26.54 -8.88
CA MET A 1 -43.75 25.10 -9.12
C MET A 1 -42.47 24.67 -8.42
N HIS A 2 -42.56 24.18 -7.18
CA HIS A 2 -41.44 23.57 -6.46
C HIS A 2 -42.01 22.33 -5.76
N HIS A 3 -41.66 21.16 -6.29
CA HIS A 3 -42.04 19.88 -5.71
C HIS A 3 -41.21 19.63 -4.44
N ARG A 4 -41.91 19.41 -3.33
CA ARG A 4 -41.32 19.01 -2.04
C ARG A 4 -40.99 17.51 -2.13
N CYS A 5 -39.73 17.14 -1.90
CA CYS A 5 -39.38 15.75 -1.61
C CYS A 5 -39.44 15.51 -0.09
N SER A 6 -40.24 14.52 0.30
CA SER A 6 -40.43 14.05 1.68
C SER A 6 -39.19 13.34 2.25
N ALA A 7 -38.95 13.54 3.54
CA ALA A 7 -37.96 12.80 4.32
C ALA A 7 -38.42 11.34 4.58
N PRO A 8 -37.50 10.36 4.62
CA PRO A 8 -37.83 8.99 4.99
C PRO A 8 -38.04 8.84 6.52
N ALA A 9 -38.95 7.91 6.85
CA ALA A 9 -39.43 7.57 8.19
C ALA A 9 -38.33 7.10 9.18
N PRO A 10 -38.57 7.19 10.51
CA PRO A 10 -37.60 6.78 11.52
C PRO A 10 -37.44 5.25 11.55
N GLN A 11 -36.19 4.79 11.46
CA GLN A 11 -35.86 3.36 11.61
C GLN A 11 -35.95 2.96 13.09
N SER A 12 -36.73 1.91 13.32
CA SER A 12 -36.98 1.23 14.59
C SER A 12 -35.69 0.72 15.23
N ALA A 13 -35.49 1.07 16.51
CA ALA A 13 -34.34 0.65 17.30
C ALA A 13 -34.32 -0.87 17.51
N CYS A 14 -33.17 -1.50 17.24
CA CYS A 14 -32.88 -2.85 17.71
C CYS A 14 -32.84 -2.86 19.25
N PRO A 15 -33.38 -3.89 19.94
CA PRO A 15 -33.22 -4.01 21.38
C PRO A 15 -31.74 -4.16 21.74
N PRO A 16 -31.26 -3.51 22.81
CA PRO A 16 -29.89 -3.66 23.28
C PRO A 16 -29.65 -5.11 23.72
N PRO A 17 -28.44 -5.66 23.48
CA PRO A 17 -28.11 -7.02 23.92
C PRO A 17 -28.19 -7.13 25.45
N PRO A 18 -28.58 -8.31 25.99
CA PRO A 18 -28.71 -8.52 27.42
C PRO A 18 -27.39 -8.22 28.13
N GLN A 19 -27.48 -7.42 29.19
CA GLN A 19 -26.32 -7.06 29.99
C GLN A 19 -25.87 -8.28 30.81
N PRO A 20 -24.60 -8.72 30.71
CA PRO A 20 -24.10 -9.76 31.58
C PRO A 20 -23.95 -9.20 33.00
N SER A 21 -24.45 -9.98 33.95
CA SER A 21 -24.46 -9.76 35.38
C SER A 21 -23.10 -9.28 35.93
N CYS A 22 -23.18 -8.34 36.87
CA CYS A 22 -22.06 -7.88 37.70
C CYS A 22 -21.33 -9.07 38.34
N GLY A 23 -20.15 -9.39 37.81
CA GLY A 23 -19.20 -10.33 38.40
C GLY A 23 -17.80 -9.77 38.20
N CYS A 24 -17.17 -9.36 39.29
CA CYS A 24 -15.79 -8.89 39.34
C CYS A 24 -14.84 -9.90 38.69
N GLY A 25 -14.33 -9.57 37.51
CA GLY A 25 -13.36 -10.39 36.79
C GLY A 25 -12.88 -9.62 35.57
N GLY A 26 -11.68 -9.05 35.65
CA GLY A 26 -11.11 -8.14 34.65
C GLY A 26 -11.26 -8.67 33.23
N ARG A 27 -12.15 -8.05 32.46
CA ARG A 27 -12.24 -8.25 31.01
C ARG A 27 -10.94 -7.74 30.39
N LYS A 28 -9.97 -8.63 30.18
CA LYS A 28 -8.83 -8.35 29.30
C LYS A 28 -9.40 -8.10 27.91
N LYS A 29 -9.39 -6.83 27.48
CA LYS A 29 -9.63 -6.47 26.08
C LYS A 29 -8.70 -7.36 25.26
N ARG A 30 -9.25 -8.13 24.31
CA ARG A 30 -8.43 -8.77 23.28
C ARG A 30 -7.71 -7.63 22.58
N SER A 31 -6.40 -7.50 22.81
CA SER A 31 -5.57 -6.64 21.99
C SER A 31 -5.64 -7.22 20.59
N LEU A 32 -6.20 -6.46 19.65
CA LEU A 32 -5.86 -6.71 18.26
C LEU A 32 -4.38 -6.37 18.17
N ASP A 33 -3.57 -7.36 17.84
CA ASP A 33 -2.18 -7.14 17.47
C ASP A 33 -2.24 -6.36 16.15
N LEU A 34 -2.29 -5.02 16.26
CA LEU A 34 -2.23 -4.16 15.09
C LEU A 34 -0.80 -4.32 14.58
N PRO A 35 -0.60 -4.74 13.31
CA PRO A 35 0.74 -4.78 12.74
C PRO A 35 1.38 -3.41 12.96
N HIS A 36 2.55 -3.43 13.61
CA HIS A 36 3.34 -2.24 13.86
C HIS A 36 3.92 -1.78 12.52
N PHE A 37 3.13 -1.01 11.78
CA PHE A 37 3.60 -0.29 10.61
C PHE A 37 4.55 0.80 11.10
N THR A 38 5.86 0.50 11.17
CA THR A 38 6.82 1.58 11.01
C THR A 38 6.71 2.01 9.56
N GLU A 39 6.20 3.23 9.35
CA GLU A 39 6.30 3.91 8.05
C GLU A 39 7.77 3.96 7.65
N LEU A 40 8.20 3.04 6.80
CA LEU A 40 9.33 3.28 5.93
C LEU A 40 8.78 4.22 4.84
N SER A 41 8.80 5.51 5.14
CA SER A 41 8.41 6.54 4.19
C SER A 41 9.51 6.63 3.15
N ALA A 42 9.35 5.90 2.05
CA ALA A 42 10.23 6.05 0.91
C ALA A 42 9.84 7.33 0.17
N THR A 43 10.76 8.30 0.11
CA THR A 43 10.64 9.39 -0.86
C THR A 43 11.45 8.99 -2.08
N SER A 44 10.94 9.21 -3.29
CA SER A 44 11.67 8.86 -4.52
C SER A 44 13.03 9.59 -4.71
N ALA A 45 13.37 10.52 -3.82
CA ALA A 45 14.69 11.16 -3.75
C ALA A 45 15.71 10.33 -2.94
N ASP A 46 15.21 9.50 -2.03
CA ASP A 46 16.01 8.52 -1.32
C ASP A 46 16.03 7.25 -2.19
N GLU A 47 17.11 7.00 -2.92
CA GLU A 47 17.32 5.73 -3.65
C GLU A 47 17.49 4.58 -2.64
N LEU A 48 16.38 4.16 -2.07
CA LEU A 48 16.31 3.13 -1.04
C LEU A 48 16.08 1.79 -1.72
N CYS A 49 16.99 0.86 -1.46
CA CYS A 49 16.85 -0.54 -1.89
C CYS A 49 17.29 -1.45 -0.77
N ASN A 50 16.41 -2.35 -0.34
CA ASN A 50 16.74 -3.41 0.61
C ASN A 50 17.04 -4.75 -0.10
N SER A 51 16.72 -4.86 -1.39
CA SER A 51 16.95 -6.06 -2.21
C SER A 51 17.90 -5.77 -3.38
N PRO A 52 19.11 -6.37 -3.41
CA PRO A 52 20.05 -6.20 -4.52
C PRO A 52 19.52 -6.79 -5.83
N ARG A 53 18.64 -7.79 -5.76
CA ARG A 53 17.96 -8.38 -6.91
C ARG A 53 17.01 -7.39 -7.57
N LEU A 54 16.14 -6.76 -6.78
CA LEU A 54 15.22 -5.72 -7.28
C LEU A 54 15.98 -4.52 -7.84
N LYS A 55 17.12 -4.17 -7.21
CA LYS A 55 18.01 -3.12 -7.72
C LYS A 55 18.56 -3.44 -9.11
N ALA A 56 19.05 -4.66 -9.33
CA ALA A 56 19.53 -5.06 -10.66
C ALA A 56 18.41 -4.98 -11.69
N LEU A 57 17.22 -5.49 -11.37
CA LEU A 57 16.06 -5.46 -12.26
C LEU A 57 15.68 -4.02 -12.66
N LEU A 58 15.61 -3.10 -11.69
CA LEU A 58 15.37 -1.69 -11.96
C LEU A 58 16.47 -1.08 -12.82
N GLN A 59 17.74 -1.24 -12.45
CA GLN A 59 18.85 -0.60 -13.16
C GLN A 59 19.00 -1.07 -14.61
N GLU A 60 18.77 -2.36 -14.87
CA GLU A 60 18.92 -2.96 -16.20
C GLU A 60 17.78 -2.61 -17.15
N ASN A 61 16.55 -2.50 -16.63
CA ASN A 61 15.34 -2.39 -17.46
C ASN A 61 14.70 -1.01 -17.46
N MET A 62 15.11 -0.09 -16.58
CA MET A 62 14.53 1.26 -16.54
C MET A 62 14.83 2.05 -17.82
N SER A 63 13.89 2.91 -18.21
CA SER A 63 14.02 3.83 -19.35
C SER A 63 13.70 5.28 -18.91
N ASP A 64 14.04 6.25 -19.73
CA ASP A 64 13.69 7.66 -19.57
C ASP A 64 12.26 8.00 -20.05
N ASP A 65 11.60 7.06 -20.74
CA ASP A 65 10.17 7.11 -21.06
C ASP A 65 9.34 6.25 -20.07
N LEU A 66 8.25 6.82 -19.54
CA LEU A 66 7.40 6.17 -18.53
C LEU A 66 6.77 4.86 -19.03
N ASN A 67 6.26 4.86 -20.25
CA ASN A 67 5.57 3.68 -20.79
C ASN A 67 6.56 2.56 -21.06
N THR A 68 7.72 2.91 -21.59
CA THR A 68 8.83 2.00 -21.85
C THR A 68 9.35 1.42 -20.54
N ALA A 69 9.62 2.26 -19.53
CA ALA A 69 10.10 1.81 -18.23
C ALA A 69 9.11 0.84 -17.56
N LYS A 70 7.81 1.17 -17.55
CA LYS A 70 6.79 0.30 -16.97
C LYS A 70 6.71 -1.05 -17.68
N THR A 71 6.71 -1.05 -19.02
CA THR A 71 6.56 -2.28 -19.81
C THR A 71 7.78 -3.17 -19.74
N SER A 72 9.00 -2.61 -19.83
CA SER A 72 10.24 -3.36 -19.67
C SER A 72 10.36 -3.98 -18.28
N LEU A 73 10.11 -3.19 -17.22
CA LEU A 73 10.16 -3.69 -15.84
C LEU A 73 9.12 -4.78 -15.58
N ALA A 74 7.89 -4.62 -16.06
CA ALA A 74 6.86 -5.64 -15.95
C ALA A 74 7.28 -6.94 -16.64
N SER A 75 7.79 -6.86 -17.87
CA SER A 75 8.23 -8.05 -18.62
C SER A 75 9.42 -8.75 -17.95
N ALA A 76 10.36 -8.00 -17.38
CA ALA A 76 11.49 -8.55 -16.64
C ALA A 76 11.03 -9.24 -15.34
N ALA A 77 10.06 -8.65 -14.65
CA ALA A 77 9.49 -9.20 -13.41
C ALA A 77 8.66 -10.47 -13.65
N GLU A 78 7.94 -10.57 -14.77
CA GLU A 78 7.18 -11.78 -15.15
C GLU A 78 8.07 -13.02 -15.24
N GLY A 79 9.34 -12.87 -15.63
CA GLY A 79 10.31 -13.97 -15.69
C GLY A 79 10.71 -14.55 -14.33
N LEU A 80 10.42 -13.84 -13.24
CA LEU A 80 10.83 -14.21 -11.88
C LEU A 80 9.85 -15.12 -11.14
N ASN A 81 8.68 -15.43 -11.72
CA ASN A 81 7.62 -16.29 -11.12
C ASN A 81 7.19 -15.87 -9.70
N GLU A 82 7.27 -14.58 -9.40
CA GLU A 82 6.92 -13.97 -8.10
C GLU A 82 5.90 -12.85 -8.31
N LYS A 83 5.27 -12.38 -7.23
CA LYS A 83 4.27 -11.30 -7.30
C LYS A 83 4.96 -9.97 -7.04
N PHE A 84 4.91 -9.09 -8.03
CA PHE A 84 5.50 -7.76 -7.92
C PHE A 84 4.44 -6.67 -8.08
N VAL A 85 4.70 -5.55 -7.43
CA VAL A 85 4.03 -4.27 -7.70
C VAL A 85 5.09 -3.31 -8.22
N ILE A 86 4.85 -2.77 -9.41
CA ILE A 86 5.75 -1.81 -10.06
C ILE A 86 4.98 -0.51 -10.27
N VAL A 87 5.48 0.58 -9.74
CA VAL A 87 4.88 1.91 -9.88
C VAL A 87 5.91 2.83 -10.49
N CYS A 88 5.59 3.44 -11.63
CA CYS A 88 6.43 4.46 -12.25
C CYS A 88 5.66 5.76 -12.39
N SER A 89 6.33 6.89 -12.15
CA SER A 89 5.74 8.23 -12.17
C SER A 89 6.71 9.26 -12.76
N ALA A 90 6.14 10.31 -13.37
CA ALA A 90 6.90 11.49 -13.83
C ALA A 90 7.24 12.47 -12.70
N ALA A 91 6.76 12.18 -11.48
CA ALA A 91 6.93 13.03 -10.33
C ALA A 91 7.21 12.17 -9.08
N PRO A 92 7.95 12.71 -8.11
CA PRO A 92 8.16 12.06 -6.83
C PRO A 92 6.85 11.65 -6.16
N VAL A 93 6.79 10.39 -5.73
CA VAL A 93 5.70 9.83 -4.94
C VAL A 93 6.28 9.12 -3.73
N SER A 94 5.47 8.99 -2.69
CA SER A 94 5.83 8.28 -1.46
C SER A 94 4.86 7.15 -1.18
N PHE A 95 5.41 6.04 -0.69
CA PHE A 95 4.65 4.85 -0.34
C PHE A 95 5.02 4.38 1.07
N ALA A 96 4.07 3.73 1.74
CA ALA A 96 4.30 3.02 2.98
C ALA A 96 4.12 1.52 2.72
N THR A 97 5.07 0.72 3.17
CA THR A 97 5.07 -0.75 3.00
C THR A 97 5.26 -1.47 4.33
N ALA A 98 5.01 -2.77 4.35
CA ALA A 98 5.32 -3.60 5.51
C ALA A 98 6.85 -3.71 5.70
N GLN A 99 7.32 -3.79 6.94
CA GLN A 99 8.76 -3.85 7.25
C GLN A 99 9.51 -4.99 6.56
N GLN A 100 8.84 -6.11 6.31
CA GLN A 100 9.45 -7.33 5.76
C GLN A 100 9.40 -7.38 4.24
N MET A 101 8.76 -6.41 3.58
CA MET A 101 8.60 -6.40 2.13
C MET A 101 9.92 -6.01 1.46
N GLU A 102 10.31 -6.73 0.41
CA GLU A 102 11.41 -6.28 -0.45
C GLU A 102 10.95 -5.06 -1.26
N PHE A 103 11.76 -4.02 -1.26
CA PHE A 103 11.50 -2.81 -2.01
C PHE A 103 12.79 -2.22 -2.59
N CYS A 104 12.63 -1.55 -3.73
CA CYS A 104 13.71 -0.78 -4.32
C CYS A 104 13.12 0.37 -5.14
N SER A 105 13.79 1.52 -5.06
CA SER A 105 13.43 2.75 -5.78
C SER A 105 14.60 3.18 -6.65
N ALA A 106 14.31 3.59 -7.89
CA ALA A 106 15.32 4.12 -8.80
C ALA A 106 14.76 5.31 -9.60
N ARG A 107 15.67 6.18 -10.05
CA ARG A 107 15.35 7.32 -10.92
C ARG A 107 16.20 7.29 -12.18
N ARG A 108 15.57 7.57 -13.32
CA ARG A 108 16.25 7.79 -14.60
C ARG A 108 15.61 9.00 -15.29
N GLY A 109 16.36 10.10 -15.39
CA GLY A 109 15.82 11.37 -15.87
C GLY A 109 14.68 11.87 -14.98
N ASP A 110 13.53 12.12 -15.60
CA ASP A 110 12.30 12.55 -14.93
C ASP A 110 11.36 11.38 -14.57
N VAL A 111 11.82 10.14 -14.77
CA VAL A 111 11.06 8.93 -14.43
C VAL A 111 11.55 8.38 -13.11
N PHE A 112 10.63 8.19 -12.19
CA PHE A 112 10.81 7.52 -10.91
C PHE A 112 10.10 6.18 -10.99
N CYS A 113 10.75 5.10 -10.58
CA CYS A 113 10.12 3.78 -10.50
C CYS A 113 10.43 3.10 -9.17
N ASP A 114 9.40 2.52 -8.58
CA ASP A 114 9.44 1.76 -7.35
C ASP A 114 8.96 0.33 -7.64
N ILE A 115 9.66 -0.66 -7.10
CA ILE A 115 9.28 -2.07 -7.17
C ILE A 115 9.18 -2.65 -5.77
N PHE A 116 8.13 -3.44 -5.56
CA PHE A 116 7.84 -4.11 -4.30
C PHE A 116 7.58 -5.60 -4.53
N SER A 117 8.10 -6.46 -3.65
CA SER A 117 7.83 -7.90 -3.61
C SER A 117 7.63 -8.36 -2.16
N ASP A 118 6.73 -9.32 -1.98
CA ASP A 118 6.54 -10.07 -0.72
C ASP A 118 7.50 -11.27 -0.64
#